data_AF-A0A946U9X2-F1
#
_entry.id   AF-A0A946U9X2-F1
#
_cell.length_a   1.000
_cell.length_b   1.000
_cell.length_c   1.000
_cell.angle_alpha   90.00
_cell.angle_beta   90.00
_cell.angle_gamma   90.00
#
_symmetry.space_group_name_H-M   'P 1'
#
loop_
_entity.id
_entity.type
_entity.pdbx_description
1 polymer ?
#
loop_
_entity_poly.entity_id
_entity_poly.type
_entity_poly.pdbx_seq_one_letter_code
_entity_poly.pdbx_strand_id
1 'polypeptide(L)'
;TGILPGQDGQADQRVAVVFYKLNAFLFIGEVAEPSTFDAFDEHFLESIDTFRPISNREIEGQRPQTIHWVKATEATTFDGLGEYLKLTPFEVQDLRLINGYYPSGEPKPGEWIRFFRQE
;
A
#
# COMPACT_ATOMS: atom_id res chain seq x y z
N THR A 1 -19.66 15.07 6.28
CA THR A 1 -20.12 13.68 6.04
C THR A 1 -21.64 13.68 6.05
N GLY A 2 -22.28 12.57 5.67
CA GLY A 2 -23.73 12.42 5.66
C GLY A 2 -24.12 10.95 5.63
N ILE A 3 -25.39 10.64 5.84
CA ILE A 3 -25.95 9.30 5.69
C ILE A 3 -26.82 9.32 4.45
N LEU A 4 -26.58 8.40 3.53
CA LEU A 4 -27.49 8.12 2.43
C LEU A 4 -28.42 6.99 2.88
N PRO A 5 -29.75 7.21 2.88
CA PRO A 5 -30.68 6.17 3.27
C PRO A 5 -30.66 5.04 2.24
N GLY A 6 -30.62 3.80 2.71
CA GLY A 6 -30.73 2.61 1.88
C GLY A 6 -32.10 2.53 1.21
N GLN A 7 -32.16 2.00 -0.01
CA GLN A 7 -33.41 1.73 -0.74
C GLN A 7 -33.61 0.21 -0.92
N ASP A 8 -34.86 -0.23 -1.06
CA ASP A 8 -35.20 -1.63 -1.38
C ASP A 8 -34.60 -2.68 -0.42
N GLY A 9 -34.53 -2.35 0.88
CA GLY A 9 -34.00 -3.24 1.92
C GLY A 9 -32.48 -3.23 2.05
N GLN A 10 -31.78 -2.35 1.33
CA GLN A 10 -30.36 -2.09 1.54
C GLN A 10 -30.10 -1.32 2.82
N ALA A 11 -28.89 -1.48 3.36
CA ALA A 11 -28.41 -0.72 4.49
C ALA A 11 -28.23 0.76 4.13
N ASP A 12 -28.36 1.62 5.14
CA ASP A 12 -27.89 2.99 5.06
C ASP A 12 -26.37 3.02 4.80
N GLN A 13 -25.90 4.12 4.21
CA GLN A 13 -24.50 4.28 3.86
C GLN A 13 -23.94 5.56 4.47
N ARG A 14 -22.77 5.47 5.13
CA ARG A 14 -22.04 6.66 5.59
C ARG A 14 -21.21 7.19 4.43
N VAL A 15 -21.48 8.42 4.01
CA VAL A 15 -20.71 9.08 2.95
C VAL A 15 -19.92 10.26 3.49
N ALA A 16 -18.66 10.35 3.11
CA ALA A 16 -17.79 11.46 3.45
C ALA A 16 -16.94 11.89 2.26
N VAL A 17 -16.71 13.19 2.16
CA VAL A 17 -15.76 13.76 1.20
C VAL A 17 -14.71 14.52 1.98
N VAL A 18 -13.44 14.13 1.82
CA VAL A 18 -12.30 14.86 2.37
C VAL A 18 -11.63 15.63 1.23
N PHE A 19 -11.58 16.95 1.35
CA PHE A 19 -10.89 17.80 0.37
C PHE A 19 -9.45 18.03 0.82
N TYR A 20 -8.50 17.72 -0.06
CA TYR A 20 -7.09 18.02 0.18
C TYR A 20 -6.41 18.51 -1.09
N LYS A 21 -5.93 19.76 -1.06
CA LYS A 21 -5.42 20.50 -2.21
C LYS A 21 -6.48 20.53 -3.33
N LEU A 22 -6.13 20.02 -4.51
CA LEU A 22 -7.02 19.96 -5.68
C LEU A 22 -7.75 18.60 -5.81
N ASN A 23 -7.70 17.76 -4.77
CA ASN A 23 -8.29 16.43 -4.78
C ASN A 23 -9.47 16.34 -3.80
N ALA A 24 -10.45 15.50 -4.16
CA ALA A 24 -11.56 15.11 -3.31
C ALA A 24 -11.50 13.58 -3.12
N PHE A 25 -11.44 13.14 -1.87
CA PHE A 25 -11.43 11.73 -1.51
C PHE A 25 -12.82 11.35 -1.01
N LEU A 26 -13.49 10.46 -1.72
CA LEU A 26 -14.81 9.95 -1.37
C LEU A 26 -14.67 8.67 -0.55
N PHE A 27 -15.32 8.64 0.61
CA PHE A 27 -15.46 7.46 1.46
C PHE A 27 -16.92 7.06 1.51
N ILE A 28 -17.16 5.76 1.36
CA ILE A 28 -18.48 5.14 1.48
C ILE A 28 -18.31 3.98 2.46
N GLY A 29 -18.96 4.11 3.62
CA GLY A 29 -19.08 3.05 4.62
C GLY A 29 -20.36 2.29 4.39
N GLU A 30 -20.22 0.98 4.15
CA GLU A 30 -21.33 0.06 3.89
C GLU A 30 -21.27 -1.09 4.90
N VAL A 31 -22.43 -1.63 5.27
CA VAL A 31 -22.55 -2.84 6.09
C VAL A 31 -23.26 -3.93 5.31
N ALA A 32 -22.90 -5.19 5.57
CA ALA A 32 -23.53 -6.33 4.91
C ALA A 32 -24.96 -6.57 5.43
N GLU A 33 -25.18 -6.36 6.73
CA GLU A 33 -26.49 -6.54 7.38
C GLU A 33 -27.07 -5.16 7.77
N PRO A 34 -28.22 -4.74 7.20
CA PRO A 34 -28.79 -3.41 7.44
C PRO A 34 -28.99 -3.07 8.93
N SER A 35 -29.38 -4.06 9.75
CA SER A 35 -29.61 -3.85 11.18
C SER A 35 -28.34 -3.51 11.98
N THR A 36 -27.16 -3.66 11.39
CA THR A 36 -25.87 -3.38 12.06
C THR A 36 -25.35 -1.98 11.77
N PHE A 37 -25.99 -1.22 10.88
CA PHE A 37 -25.50 0.07 10.43
C PHE A 37 -25.21 1.04 11.59
N ASP A 38 -26.18 1.23 12.50
CA ASP A 38 -26.05 2.16 13.62
C ASP A 38 -24.83 1.87 14.52
N ALA A 39 -24.47 0.59 14.68
CA ALA A 39 -23.30 0.20 15.47
C ALA A 39 -21.97 0.47 14.73
N PHE A 40 -21.95 0.31 13.41
CA PHE A 40 -20.75 0.58 12.61
C PHE A 40 -20.58 2.05 12.22
N ASP A 41 -21.64 2.85 12.28
CA ASP A 41 -21.60 4.26 11.94
C ASP A 41 -20.57 5.04 12.77
N GLU A 42 -20.46 4.73 14.06
CA GLU A 42 -19.44 5.30 14.95
C GLU A 42 -18.02 4.97 14.46
N HIS A 43 -17.76 3.71 14.09
CA HIS A 43 -16.47 3.29 13.55
C HIS A 43 -16.14 3.90 12.19
N PHE A 44 -17.15 4.13 11.34
CA PHE A 44 -16.96 4.85 10.09
C PHE A 44 -16.52 6.29 10.36
N LEU A 45 -17.18 6.98 11.31
CA LEU A 45 -16.81 8.35 11.69
C LEU A 45 -15.39 8.40 12.29
N GLU A 46 -15.06 7.49 13.22
CA GLU A 46 -13.71 7.38 13.78
C GLU A 46 -12.65 7.22 12.67
N SER A 47 -12.90 6.34 11.71
CA SER A 47 -12.00 6.10 10.57
C SER A 47 -11.85 7.34 9.70
N ILE A 48 -12.96 8.02 9.38
CA ILE A 48 -12.95 9.26 8.59
C ILE A 48 -12.17 10.36 9.31
N ASP A 49 -12.31 10.48 10.62
CA ASP A 49 -11.65 11.50 11.43
C ASP A 49 -10.13 11.28 11.56
N THR A 50 -9.62 10.08 11.25
CA THR A 50 -8.16 9.85 11.17
C THR A 50 -7.50 10.54 9.96
N PHE A 51 -8.27 10.93 8.94
CA PHE A 51 -7.73 11.54 7.74
C PHE A 51 -7.32 12.99 7.99
N ARG A 52 -6.01 13.19 8.08
CA ARG A 52 -5.40 14.53 8.15
C ARG A 52 -4.16 14.61 7.27
N PRO A 53 -3.80 15.81 6.79
CA PRO A 53 -2.51 16.00 6.13
C PRO A 53 -1.37 15.59 7.07
N ILE A 54 -0.44 14.81 6.54
CA ILE A 54 0.83 14.53 7.24
C ILE A 54 1.63 15.83 7.35
N SER A 55 2.18 16.12 8.52
CA SER A 55 3.00 17.32 8.72
C SER A 55 4.44 17.10 8.27
N ASN A 56 5.13 18.19 7.88
CA ASN A 56 6.55 18.12 7.52
C ASN A 56 7.40 17.56 8.67
N ARG A 57 7.07 17.86 9.93
CA ARG A 57 7.77 17.31 11.10
C ARG A 57 7.61 15.80 11.24
N GLU A 58 6.45 15.25 10.83
CA GLU A 58 6.24 13.80 10.81
C GLU A 58 7.02 13.12 9.69
N ILE A 59 7.22 13.82 8.56
CA ILE A 59 8.05 13.33 7.45
C ILE A 59 9.55 13.47 7.79
N GLU A 60 9.93 14.51 8.54
CA GLU A 60 11.31 14.82 8.89
C GLU A 60 11.94 13.69 9.71
N GLY A 61 12.99 13.09 9.16
CA GLY A 61 13.67 11.93 9.77
C GLY A 61 13.08 10.57 9.40
N GLN A 62 11.93 10.53 8.71
CA GLN A 62 11.49 9.29 8.10
C GLN A 62 12.37 8.96 6.90
N ARG A 63 12.81 7.70 6.87
CA ARG A 63 13.46 7.08 5.72
C ARG A 63 12.52 5.98 5.23
N PRO A 64 11.46 6.31 4.49
CA PRO A 64 10.54 5.29 4.01
C PRO A 64 11.28 4.35 3.06
N GLN A 65 10.93 3.06 3.09
CA GLN A 65 11.44 2.14 2.08
C GLN A 65 10.74 2.43 0.75
N THR A 66 11.53 2.73 -0.28
CA THR A 66 11.06 2.98 -1.64
C THR A 66 11.29 1.75 -2.51
N ILE A 67 10.37 1.53 -3.46
CA ILE A 67 10.53 0.48 -4.47
C ILE A 67 11.37 1.03 -5.61
N HIS A 68 12.46 0.34 -5.90
CA HIS A 68 13.31 0.59 -7.05
C HIS A 68 13.24 -0.59 -8.02
N TRP A 69 13.61 -0.30 -9.27
CA TRP A 69 13.53 -1.23 -10.37
C TRP A 69 14.84 -1.24 -11.14
N VAL A 70 15.30 -2.43 -11.51
CA VAL A 70 16.42 -2.59 -12.43
C VAL A 70 16.03 -3.56 -13.53
N LYS A 71 16.44 -3.27 -14.77
CA LYS A 71 16.22 -4.16 -15.90
C LYS A 71 17.35 -5.18 -15.96
N ALA A 72 16.99 -6.46 -15.94
CA ALA A 72 17.93 -7.56 -16.01
C ALA A 72 18.64 -7.60 -17.37
N THR A 73 19.95 -7.82 -17.34
CA THR A 73 20.80 -8.14 -18.49
C THR A 73 21.18 -9.62 -18.47
N GLU A 74 21.87 -10.11 -19.50
CA GLU A 74 22.40 -11.48 -19.54
C GLU A 74 23.34 -11.83 -18.38
N ALA A 75 23.98 -10.82 -17.78
CA ALA A 75 24.89 -11.00 -16.66
C ALA A 75 24.22 -10.77 -15.29
N THR A 76 22.92 -10.46 -15.24
CA THR A 76 22.23 -10.13 -13.98
C THR A 76 21.87 -11.39 -13.22
N THR A 77 22.36 -11.52 -11.99
CA THR A 77 21.96 -12.57 -11.03
C THR A 77 21.48 -11.94 -9.73
N PHE A 78 20.63 -12.64 -8.99
CA PHE A 78 20.18 -12.15 -7.67
C PHE A 78 21.33 -12.03 -6.68
N ASP A 79 22.32 -12.94 -6.73
CA ASP A 79 23.49 -12.88 -5.86
C ASP A 79 24.36 -11.65 -6.20
N GLY A 80 24.56 -11.36 -7.49
CA GLY A 80 25.29 -10.17 -7.93
C GLY A 80 24.58 -8.87 -7.56
N LEU A 81 23.24 -8.86 -7.64
CA LEU A 81 22.44 -7.75 -7.12
C LEU A 81 22.57 -7.63 -5.60
N GLY A 82 22.62 -8.76 -4.89
CA GLY A 82 22.87 -8.81 -3.44
C GLY A 82 24.19 -8.16 -3.06
N GLU A 83 25.29 -8.47 -3.76
CA GLU A 83 26.59 -7.86 -3.53
C GLU A 83 26.57 -6.34 -3.79
N TYR A 84 25.97 -5.92 -4.92
CA TYR A 84 25.88 -4.51 -5.28
C TYR A 84 25.05 -3.69 -4.26
N LEU A 85 23.93 -4.26 -3.81
CA LEU A 85 23.02 -3.65 -2.84
C LEU A 85 23.45 -3.89 -1.38
N LYS A 86 24.53 -4.65 -1.14
CA LYS A 86 25.04 -5.05 0.18
C LYS A 86 24.00 -5.78 1.03
N LEU A 87 23.22 -6.65 0.39
CA LEU A 87 22.23 -7.51 1.03
C LEU A 87 22.90 -8.69 1.73
N THR A 88 22.33 -9.11 2.85
CA THR A 88 22.65 -10.38 3.50
C THR A 88 22.15 -11.56 2.67
N PRO A 89 22.67 -12.78 2.88
CA PRO A 89 22.18 -13.96 2.16
C PRO A 89 20.67 -14.22 2.34
N PHE A 90 20.11 -13.81 3.48
CA PHE A 90 18.67 -13.89 3.73
C PHE A 90 17.88 -12.87 2.88
N GLU A 91 18.34 -11.62 2.82
CA GLU A 91 17.72 -10.58 2.00
C GLU A 91 17.80 -10.88 0.50
N VAL A 92 18.81 -11.62 0.04
CA VAL A 92 18.86 -12.13 -1.34
C VAL A 92 17.75 -13.15 -1.60
N GLN A 93 17.40 -13.99 -0.62
CA GLN A 93 16.26 -14.90 -0.74
C GLN A 93 14.93 -14.14 -0.75
N ASP A 94 14.79 -13.09 0.07
CA ASP A 94 13.62 -12.20 0.03
C ASP A 94 13.51 -11.50 -1.33
N LEU A 95 14.64 -11.06 -1.90
CA LEU A 95 14.69 -10.49 -3.23
C LEU A 95 14.19 -11.48 -4.31
N ARG A 96 14.59 -12.75 -4.22
CA ARG A 96 14.05 -13.82 -5.09
C ARG A 96 12.56 -14.00 -4.87
N LEU A 97 12.10 -14.02 -3.62
CA LEU A 97 10.70 -14.22 -3.26
C LEU A 97 9.80 -13.12 -3.82
N ILE A 98 10.15 -11.85 -3.61
CA ILE A 98 9.40 -10.67 -4.09
C ILE A 98 9.31 -10.65 -5.62
N ASN A 99 10.31 -11.21 -6.30
CA ASN A 99 10.36 -11.30 -7.76
C ASN A 99 9.82 -12.64 -8.31
N GLY A 100 9.34 -13.56 -7.47
CA GLY A 100 8.74 -14.84 -7.91
C GLY A 100 9.74 -15.94 -8.30
N TYR A 101 10.99 -15.82 -7.87
CA TYR A 101 12.12 -16.69 -8.23
C TYR A 101 12.63 -17.57 -7.08
N TYR A 102 11.97 -17.56 -5.93
CA TYR A 102 12.34 -18.42 -4.79
C TYR A 102 12.11 -19.92 -5.12
N PRO A 103 12.99 -20.85 -4.67
CA PRO A 103 14.18 -20.60 -3.86
C PRO A 103 15.46 -20.26 -4.64
N SER A 104 15.56 -20.68 -5.91
CA SER A 104 16.85 -20.72 -6.62
C SER A 104 16.82 -20.25 -8.08
N GLY A 105 15.74 -19.61 -8.52
CA GLY A 105 15.62 -19.11 -9.89
C GLY A 105 16.37 -17.79 -10.10
N GLU A 106 16.81 -17.55 -11.33
CA GLU A 106 17.50 -16.31 -11.75
C GLU A 106 16.64 -15.49 -12.71
N PRO A 107 16.79 -14.15 -12.73
CA PRO A 107 16.00 -13.29 -13.58
C PRO A 107 16.37 -13.50 -15.05
N LYS A 108 15.39 -13.37 -15.95
CA LYS A 108 15.66 -13.48 -17.40
C LYS A 108 16.06 -12.11 -17.96
N PRO A 109 16.93 -12.08 -18.98
CA PRO A 109 17.29 -10.82 -19.65
C PRO A 109 16.04 -10.08 -20.14
N GLY A 110 15.98 -8.79 -19.84
CA GLY A 110 14.88 -7.90 -20.19
C GLY A 110 13.77 -7.77 -19.14
N GLU A 111 13.76 -8.62 -18.11
CA GLU A 111 12.79 -8.52 -17.01
C GLU A 111 13.10 -7.37 -16.05
N TRP A 112 12.06 -6.86 -15.40
CA TRP A 112 12.20 -5.85 -14.37
C TRP A 112 12.23 -6.50 -12.99
N ILE A 113 13.29 -6.24 -12.25
CA ILE A 113 13.50 -6.73 -10.89
C ILE A 113 13.16 -5.61 -9.92
N ARG A 114 12.26 -5.90 -8.98
CA ARG A 114 11.88 -5.02 -7.86
C ARG A 114 12.81 -5.23 -6.70
N PHE A 115 13.24 -4.16 -6.07
CA PHE A 115 13.91 -4.21 -4.77
C PHE A 115 13.53 -3.01 -3.90
N PHE A 116 13.62 -3.18 -2.59
CA PHE A 116 13.34 -2.13 -1.62
C PHE A 116 14.64 -1.48 -1.16
N ARG A 117 14.65 -0.16 -1.04
CA ARG A 117 15.80 0.58 -0.48
C ARG A 117 15.30 1.62 0.51
N GLN A 118 16.07 1.81 1.57
CA GLN A 118 15.88 2.90 2.51
C GLN A 118 16.96 3.95 2.23
N GLU A 119 16.58 5.18 1.89
CA GLU A 119 17.51 6.31 1.64
C GLU A 119 17.91 7.03 2.94
#